data_AF-A0A971TDW3-F1
#
_entry.id   AF-A0A971TDW3-F1
#
_cell.length_a   1.000
_cell.length_b   1.000
_cell.length_c   1.000
_cell.angle_alpha   90.00
_cell.angle_beta   90.00
_cell.angle_gamma   90.00
#
_symmetry.space_group_name_H-M   'P 1'
#
loop_
_entity.id
_entity.type
_entity.pdbx_description
1 polymer ?
#
loop_
_entity_poly.entity_id
_entity_poly.type
_entity_poly.pdbx_seq_one_letter_code
_entity_poly.pdbx_strand_id
1 'polypeptide(L)'
;MGNNGVVYDTAGTLKGGRRVWMLARMESQTVLGDEVVPYLLFSNGHDGRHAVRVAITPIRVVCNNTLNLALSKAHRSWATMHIGQLDKKFEEASRTLGLAYDYMKQLNRTAEKLIKVNINEKRLQMLVEKVLPLPNDESKHGIKLVADFILSTARGKVYLVNL
;
A
#
# COMPACT_ATOMS: atom_id res chain seq x y z
N MET A 1 9.96 -12.08 -28.08
CA MET A 1 10.58 -10.87 -27.50
C MET A 1 9.42 -10.00 -27.02
N GLY A 2 8.85 -10.21 -25.83
CA GLY A 2 9.39 -9.85 -24.51
C GLY A 2 8.46 -8.79 -23.90
N ASN A 3 7.21 -9.16 -23.62
CA ASN A 3 6.18 -8.24 -23.13
C ASN A 3 6.37 -8.07 -21.61
N ASN A 4 7.30 -7.18 -21.22
CA ASN A 4 7.68 -6.98 -19.83
C ASN A 4 6.48 -6.43 -19.03
N GLY A 5 5.94 -7.23 -18.08
CA GLY A 5 4.73 -6.99 -17.28
C GLY A 5 4.78 -5.82 -16.29
N VAL A 6 5.41 -4.71 -16.65
CA VAL A 6 5.50 -3.48 -15.87
C VAL A 6 5.31 -2.27 -16.80
N VAL A 7 4.25 -1.50 -16.59
CA VAL A 7 3.84 -0.36 -17.44
C VAL A 7 3.99 0.93 -16.65
N TYR A 8 4.48 2.00 -17.27
CA TYR A 8 4.50 3.33 -16.64
C TYR A 8 3.09 3.76 -16.19
N ASP A 9 2.96 4.31 -14.98
CA ASP A 9 1.69 4.86 -14.47
C ASP A 9 1.77 6.39 -14.35
N THR A 10 2.55 6.88 -13.39
CA THR A 10 2.62 8.30 -13.06
C THR A 10 3.99 8.66 -12.47
N ALA A 11 4.42 9.90 -12.65
CA ALA A 11 5.61 10.44 -12.03
C ALA A 11 5.36 11.87 -11.55
N GLY A 12 6.15 12.33 -10.59
CA GLY A 12 5.97 13.66 -10.03
C GLY A 12 7.18 14.18 -9.28
N THR A 13 7.12 15.47 -8.98
CA THR A 13 8.12 16.16 -8.16
C THR A 13 7.47 16.79 -6.94
N LEU A 14 8.24 16.95 -5.87
CA LEU A 14 7.82 17.54 -4.62
C LEU A 14 8.88 18.55 -4.17
N LYS A 15 8.44 19.54 -3.38
CA LYS A 15 9.31 20.58 -2.82
C LYS A 15 10.16 21.30 -3.89
N GLY A 16 9.56 21.66 -5.02
CA GLY A 16 10.24 22.36 -6.12
C GLY A 16 11.36 21.54 -6.77
N GLY A 17 11.15 20.23 -6.97
CA GLY A 17 12.14 19.36 -7.62
C GLY A 17 13.16 18.72 -6.68
N ARG A 18 13.21 19.10 -5.40
CA ARG A 18 14.13 18.48 -4.41
C ARG A 18 13.86 17.00 -4.18
N ARG A 19 12.65 16.52 -4.49
CA ARG A 19 12.32 15.11 -4.47
C ARG A 19 11.54 14.75 -5.74
N VAL A 20 11.94 13.69 -6.40
CA VAL A 20 11.29 13.15 -7.60
C VAL A 20 10.87 11.70 -7.36
N TRP A 21 9.81 11.26 -8.01
CA TRP A 21 9.32 9.89 -7.93
C TRP A 21 8.63 9.44 -9.22
N MET A 22 8.56 8.13 -9.42
CA MET A 22 7.91 7.46 -10.55
C MET A 22 7.28 6.15 -10.08
N LEU A 23 6.09 5.86 -10.60
CA LEU A 23 5.39 4.59 -10.46
C LEU A 23 5.37 3.86 -11.79
N ALA A 24 5.65 2.57 -11.73
CA ALA A 24 5.33 1.63 -12.78
C ALA A 24 4.32 0.60 -12.25
N ARG A 25 3.17 0.52 -12.90
CA ARG A 25 2.11 -0.45 -12.64
C ARG A 25 2.58 -1.85 -13.01
N MET A 26 2.40 -2.80 -12.11
CA MET A 26 2.67 -4.22 -12.35
C MET A 26 1.37 -4.96 -12.69
N GLU A 27 1.48 -6.23 -13.08
CA GLU A 27 0.32 -7.10 -13.26
C GLU A 27 -0.55 -7.15 -11.99
N SER A 28 -1.87 -6.98 -12.18
CA SER A 28 -2.82 -7.02 -11.07
C SER A 28 -2.98 -8.44 -10.54
N GLN A 29 -3.36 -8.53 -9.26
CA GLN A 29 -3.59 -9.80 -8.59
C GLN A 29 -4.92 -9.74 -7.84
N THR A 30 -5.73 -10.80 -7.96
CA THR A 30 -6.93 -10.94 -7.16
C THR A 30 -6.56 -11.41 -5.75
N VAL A 31 -6.93 -10.64 -4.74
CA VAL A 31 -6.80 -11.00 -3.33
C VAL A 31 -8.20 -11.03 -2.72
N LEU A 32 -8.66 -12.21 -2.29
CA LEU A 32 -10.01 -12.42 -1.73
C LEU A 32 -11.17 -11.91 -2.62
N GLY A 33 -11.00 -11.89 -3.93
CA GLY A 33 -12.01 -11.40 -4.88
C GLY A 33 -11.84 -9.93 -5.29
N ASP A 34 -11.01 -9.17 -4.58
CA ASP A 34 -10.69 -7.79 -4.93
C ASP A 34 -9.45 -7.72 -5.82
N GLU A 35 -9.51 -6.88 -6.86
CA GLU A 35 -8.34 -6.59 -7.70
C GLU A 35 -7.37 -5.68 -6.95
N VAL A 36 -6.15 -6.15 -6.74
CA VAL A 36 -5.05 -5.38 -6.15
C VAL A 36 -3.98 -5.16 -7.20
N VAL A 37 -3.69 -3.88 -7.47
CA VAL A 37 -2.67 -3.46 -8.43
C VAL A 37 -1.40 -3.04 -7.68
N PRO A 38 -0.30 -3.81 -7.77
CA PRO A 38 0.98 -3.40 -7.22
C PRO A 38 1.68 -2.38 -8.12
N TYR A 39 2.45 -1.49 -7.51
CA TYR A 39 3.31 -0.53 -8.20
C TYR A 39 4.76 -0.68 -7.77
N LEU A 40 5.66 -0.59 -8.73
CA LEU A 40 7.08 -0.35 -8.51
C LEU A 40 7.31 1.17 -8.40
N LEU A 41 7.64 1.62 -7.19
CA LEU A 41 7.94 3.00 -6.85
C LEU A 41 9.45 3.24 -6.88
N PHE A 42 9.86 4.23 -7.66
CA PHE A 42 11.18 4.85 -7.60
C PHE A 42 11.04 6.23 -6.95
N SER A 43 11.93 6.57 -6.03
CA SER A 43 12.03 7.91 -5.44
C SER A 43 13.49 8.32 -5.31
N ASN A 44 13.80 9.59 -5.57
CA ASN A 44 15.13 10.16 -5.34
C ASN A 44 15.03 11.56 -4.73
N GLY A 45 15.95 11.89 -3.83
CA GLY A 45 16.14 13.25 -3.33
C GLY A 45 17.36 13.91 -3.96
N HIS A 46 17.18 15.12 -4.46
CA HIS A 46 18.26 15.98 -4.96
C HIS A 46 18.77 16.97 -3.89
N ASP A 47 18.21 16.92 -2.68
CA ASP A 47 18.60 17.75 -1.53
C ASP A 47 19.66 17.10 -0.62
N GLY A 48 20.21 15.95 -1.03
CA GLY A 48 21.19 15.19 -0.25
C GLY A 48 20.64 14.54 1.02
N ARG A 49 19.35 14.72 1.35
CA ARG A 49 18.71 14.17 2.56
C ARG A 49 17.94 12.87 2.30
N HIS A 50 17.56 12.61 1.04
CA HIS A 50 16.83 11.41 0.67
C HIS A 50 17.62 10.64 -0.37
N ALA A 51 18.03 9.43 -0.01
CA ALA A 51 18.64 8.51 -0.96
C ALA A 51 17.65 8.13 -2.07
N VAL A 52 18.21 7.61 -3.17
CA VAL A 52 17.44 6.78 -4.11
C VAL A 52 16.76 5.68 -3.31
N ARG A 53 15.50 5.39 -3.61
CA ARG A 53 14.72 4.30 -3.02
C ARG A 53 13.90 3.64 -4.12
N VAL A 54 13.88 2.31 -4.07
CA VAL A 54 12.99 1.47 -4.87
C VAL A 54 12.11 0.69 -3.90
N ALA A 55 10.82 0.61 -4.17
CA ALA A 55 9.85 -0.09 -3.33
C ALA A 55 8.75 -0.69 -4.17
N ILE A 56 8.16 -1.78 -3.71
CA ILE A 56 6.87 -2.24 -4.25
C ILE A 56 5.79 -1.93 -3.23
N THR A 57 4.70 -1.39 -3.73
CA THR A 57 3.61 -0.87 -2.90
C THR A 57 2.29 -0.98 -3.64
N PRO A 58 1.19 -1.36 -2.97
CA PRO A 58 -0.16 -1.23 -3.55
C PRO A 58 -0.65 0.23 -3.57
N ILE A 59 0.13 1.17 -3.03
CA ILE A 59 -0.27 2.58 -2.90
C ILE A 59 0.07 3.33 -4.19
N ARG A 60 -0.94 3.80 -4.89
CA ARG A 60 -0.76 4.77 -5.98
C ARG A 60 -0.36 6.13 -5.38
N VAL A 61 0.87 6.55 -5.63
CA VAL A 61 1.40 7.84 -5.20
C VAL A 61 0.83 8.97 -6.07
N VAL A 62 0.29 10.00 -5.43
CA VAL A 62 -0.18 11.23 -6.09
C VAL A 62 0.29 12.50 -5.37
N CYS A 63 0.70 12.38 -4.10
CA CYS A 63 1.18 13.49 -3.29
C CYS A 63 2.25 13.03 -2.28
N ASN A 64 2.79 13.99 -1.52
CA ASN A 64 3.82 13.72 -0.51
C ASN A 64 3.35 12.74 0.59
N ASN A 65 2.07 12.78 0.98
CA ASN A 65 1.54 11.89 2.02
C ASN A 65 1.55 10.43 1.55
N THR A 66 1.02 10.18 0.35
CA THR A 66 1.02 8.84 -0.26
C THR A 66 2.42 8.33 -0.55
N LEU A 67 3.36 9.23 -0.91
CA LEU A 67 4.76 8.85 -1.11
C LEU A 67 5.40 8.38 0.21
N ASN A 68 5.21 9.12 1.30
CA ASN A 68 5.74 8.72 2.60
C ASN A 68 5.09 7.43 3.09
N LEU A 69 3.79 7.24 2.86
CA LEU A 69 3.09 5.99 3.20
C LEU A 69 3.61 4.79 2.39
N ALA A 70 3.89 4.99 1.11
CA ALA A 70 4.46 3.96 0.25
C ALA A 70 5.89 3.59 0.66
N LEU A 71 6.69 4.57 1.10
CA LEU A 71 8.08 4.36 1.53
C LEU A 71 8.21 3.88 2.98
N SER A 72 7.29 4.23 3.88
CA SER A 72 7.37 3.82 5.30
C SER A 72 7.16 2.31 5.50
N LYS A 73 6.38 1.69 4.61
CA LYS A 73 6.14 0.24 4.57
C LYS A 73 7.16 -0.51 3.71
N ALA A 74 8.01 0.21 2.98
CA ALA A 74 9.03 -0.38 2.12
C ALA A 74 10.23 -0.84 2.96
N HIS A 75 10.16 -2.06 3.49
CA HIS A 75 11.25 -2.68 4.27
C HIS A 75 12.54 -2.92 3.46
N ARG A 76 12.56 -2.56 2.17
CA ARG A 76 13.68 -2.77 1.25
C ARG A 76 13.91 -1.53 0.40
N SER A 77 14.16 -0.40 1.05
CA SER A 77 14.70 0.77 0.37
C SER A 77 16.18 0.56 0.09
N TRP A 78 16.55 0.41 -1.18
CA TRP A 78 17.96 0.43 -1.59
C TRP A 78 18.37 1.84 -2.01
N ALA A 79 19.52 2.29 -1.48
CA ALA A 79 20.21 3.51 -1.86
C ALA A 79 21.38 3.14 -2.78
N THR A 80 21.42 3.73 -3.98
CA THR A 80 22.60 3.66 -4.84
C THR A 80 23.21 5.01 -5.02
N MET A 81 24.54 5.06 -5.04
CA MET A 81 25.25 6.23 -5.53
C MET A 81 25.07 6.34 -7.05
N HIS A 82 24.98 7.57 -7.55
CA HIS A 82 24.80 7.87 -8.98
C HIS A 82 25.93 7.30 -9.88
N ILE A 83 27.07 6.86 -9.32
CA ILE A 83 28.26 6.40 -10.06
C ILE A 83 28.48 4.91 -9.83
N GLY A 84 28.45 4.10 -10.89
CA GLY A 84 28.73 2.65 -10.85
C GLY A 84 28.02 1.84 -11.94
N GLN A 85 28.60 0.67 -12.26
CA GLN A 85 28.24 -0.25 -13.37
C GLN A 85 26.74 -0.58 -13.43
N LEU A 86 26.14 -0.38 -14.61
CA LEU A 86 24.71 -0.53 -14.86
C LEU A 86 24.20 -1.97 -14.68
N ASP A 87 25.02 -2.98 -14.97
CA ASP A 87 24.61 -4.38 -14.95
C ASP A 87 24.27 -4.87 -13.54
N LYS A 88 25.07 -4.48 -12.54
CA LYS A 88 24.80 -4.78 -11.12
C LYS A 88 23.49 -4.13 -10.63
N LYS A 89 23.15 -2.95 -11.16
CA LYS A 89 21.92 -2.24 -10.83
C LYS A 89 20.69 -2.94 -11.41
N PHE A 90 20.82 -3.49 -12.62
CA PHE A 90 19.77 -4.28 -13.26
C PHE A 90 19.51 -5.59 -12.51
N GLU A 91 20.57 -6.27 -12.06
CA GLU A 91 20.47 -7.49 -11.27
C GLU A 91 19.82 -7.22 -9.90
N GLU A 92 20.21 -6.14 -9.23
CA GLU A 92 19.61 -5.73 -7.95
C GLU A 92 18.15 -5.30 -8.10
N ALA A 93 17.81 -4.53 -9.13
CA ALA A 93 16.43 -4.16 -9.44
C ALA A 93 15.57 -5.41 -9.72
N SER A 94 16.11 -6.37 -10.47
CA SER A 94 15.44 -7.66 -10.75
C SER A 94 15.24 -8.47 -9.47
N ARG A 95 16.20 -8.45 -8.54
CA ARG A 95 16.07 -9.08 -7.22
C ARG A 95 15.00 -8.40 -6.37
N THR A 96 14.93 -7.07 -6.38
CA THR A 96 13.88 -6.30 -5.67
C THR A 96 12.48 -6.62 -6.23
N LEU A 97 12.36 -6.74 -7.55
CA LEU A 97 11.15 -7.18 -8.23
C LEU A 97 10.72 -8.58 -7.75
N GLY A 98 11.65 -9.55 -7.72
CA GLY A 98 11.37 -10.91 -7.22
C GLY A 98 10.89 -10.92 -5.75
N LEU A 99 11.56 -10.16 -4.88
CA LEU A 99 11.22 -10.06 -3.46
C LEU A 99 9.84 -9.44 -3.18
N ALA A 100 9.31 -8.70 -4.14
CA ALA A 100 8.01 -8.06 -4.01
C ALA A 100 6.86 -8.94 -4.53
N TYR A 101 7.12 -9.76 -5.55
CA TYR A 101 6.21 -10.84 -5.91
C TYR A 101 5.97 -11.78 -4.71
N ASP A 102 7.03 -12.11 -3.98
CA ASP A 102 6.93 -12.88 -2.73
C ASP A 102 6.10 -12.17 -1.65
N TYR A 103 6.22 -10.84 -1.54
CA TYR A 103 5.40 -10.05 -0.60
C TYR A 103 3.92 -10.16 -0.95
N MET A 104 3.55 -9.94 -2.22
CA MET A 104 2.15 -10.03 -2.64
C MET A 104 1.58 -11.44 -2.46
N LYS A 105 2.39 -12.48 -2.71
CA LYS A 105 2.04 -13.87 -2.42
C LYS A 105 1.80 -14.10 -0.92
N GLN A 106 2.61 -13.51 -0.05
CA GLN A 106 2.41 -13.58 1.40
C GLN A 106 1.17 -12.81 1.86
N LEU A 107 0.89 -11.65 1.26
CA LEU A 107 -0.33 -10.89 1.52
C LEU A 107 -1.55 -11.74 1.23
N ASN A 108 -1.60 -12.36 0.05
CA ASN A 108 -2.72 -13.22 -0.35
C ASN A 108 -2.90 -14.41 0.61
N ARG A 109 -1.81 -15.12 0.94
CA ARG A 109 -1.84 -16.21 1.94
C ARG A 109 -2.32 -15.77 3.32
N THR A 110 -1.97 -14.54 3.73
CA THR A 110 -2.40 -14.00 5.03
C THR A 110 -3.88 -13.66 4.98
N ALA A 111 -4.35 -13.08 3.88
CA ALA A 111 -5.76 -12.78 3.65
C ALA A 111 -6.61 -14.08 3.68
N GLU A 112 -6.17 -15.14 3.00
CA GLU A 112 -6.80 -16.47 3.02
C GLU A 112 -6.83 -17.13 4.41
N LYS A 113 -5.87 -16.81 5.28
CA LYS A 113 -5.90 -17.27 6.67
C LYS A 113 -6.90 -16.45 7.49
N LEU A 114 -6.90 -15.13 7.33
CA LEU A 114 -7.76 -14.23 8.08
C LEU A 114 -9.24 -14.46 7.79
N ILE A 115 -9.62 -14.75 6.54
CA ILE A 115 -11.03 -15.06 6.19
C ILE A 115 -11.56 -16.32 6.88
N LYS A 116 -10.68 -17.25 7.26
CA LYS A 116 -11.04 -18.48 7.98
C LYS A 116 -11.18 -18.27 9.49
N VAL A 117 -10.78 -17.11 10.01
CA VAL A 117 -10.89 -16.80 11.43
C VAL A 117 -12.33 -16.41 11.75
N ASN A 118 -13.08 -17.31 12.37
CA ASN A 118 -14.38 -16.98 12.92
C ASN A 118 -14.23 -15.99 14.09
N ILE A 119 -14.90 -14.85 13.97
CA ILE A 119 -14.95 -13.81 14.99
C ILE A 119 -16.36 -13.79 15.57
N ASN A 120 -16.46 -13.92 16.90
CA ASN A 120 -17.73 -13.69 17.59
C ASN A 120 -17.99 -12.18 17.79
N GLU A 121 -19.23 -11.83 18.04
CA GLU A 121 -19.67 -10.43 18.14
C GLU A 121 -18.89 -9.61 19.18
N LYS A 122 -18.61 -10.19 20.36
CA LYS A 122 -17.82 -9.53 21.40
C LYS A 122 -16.40 -9.21 20.92
N ARG A 123 -15.77 -10.15 20.21
CA ARG A 123 -14.43 -9.96 19.65
C ARG A 123 -14.42 -8.98 18.49
N LEU A 124 -15.48 -8.96 17.68
CA LEU A 124 -15.65 -7.95 16.63
C LEU A 124 -15.74 -6.55 17.23
N GLN A 125 -16.56 -6.38 18.27
CA GLN A 125 -16.73 -5.09 18.93
C GLN A 125 -15.42 -4.58 19.54
N MET A 126 -14.69 -5.45 20.25
CA MET A 126 -13.35 -5.11 20.76
C MET A 126 -12.37 -4.71 19.64
N LEU A 127 -12.43 -5.40 18.48
CA LEU A 127 -11.58 -5.06 17.35
C LEU A 127 -11.94 -3.70 16.74
N VAL A 128 -13.24 -3.42 16.58
CA VAL A 128 -13.72 -2.13 16.09
C VAL A 128 -13.29 -1.01 17.02
N GLU A 129 -13.48 -1.14 18.32
CA GLU A 129 -13.07 -0.13 19.31
C GLU A 129 -11.54 0.09 19.32
N LYS A 130 -10.76 -0.98 19.11
CA LYS A 130 -9.30 -0.89 19.10
C LYS A 130 -8.75 -0.25 17.82
N VAL A 131 -9.34 -0.57 16.66
CA VAL A 131 -8.87 -0.09 15.35
C VAL A 131 -9.46 1.29 15.03
N LEU A 132 -10.67 1.55 15.50
CA LEU A 132 -11.41 2.80 15.37
C LEU A 132 -11.82 3.28 16.77
N PRO A 133 -10.88 3.86 17.55
CA PRO A 133 -11.23 4.41 18.86
C PRO A 133 -12.26 5.52 18.68
N LEU A 134 -13.49 5.26 19.14
CA LEU A 134 -14.58 6.23 19.08
C LEU A 134 -14.24 7.39 20.03
N PRO A 135 -14.13 8.63 19.54
CA PRO A 135 -14.02 9.77 20.44
C PRO A 135 -15.32 9.94 21.22
N ASN A 136 -15.22 10.28 22.51
CA ASN A 136 -16.38 10.58 23.37
C ASN A 136 -17.12 11.88 22.98
N ASP A 137 -16.61 12.59 21.97
CA ASP A 137 -17.09 13.89 21.55
C ASP A 137 -18.13 13.73 20.43
N GLU A 138 -19.36 14.18 20.67
CA GLU A 138 -20.51 14.09 19.75
C GLU A 138 -20.26 14.81 18.40
N SER A 139 -19.23 15.66 18.33
CA SER A 139 -18.84 16.41 17.13
C SER A 139 -18.26 15.58 15.98
N LYS A 140 -18.04 14.26 16.15
CA LYS A 140 -17.55 13.34 15.09
C LYS A 140 -18.52 12.21 14.74
N HIS A 141 -19.76 12.59 14.46
CA HIS A 141 -20.86 11.70 14.02
C HIS A 141 -20.44 10.68 12.94
N GLY A 142 -19.54 11.05 12.02
CA GLY A 142 -19.07 10.19 10.92
C GLY A 142 -18.31 8.93 11.35
N ILE A 143 -17.53 8.97 12.44
CA ILE A 143 -16.75 7.79 12.87
C ILE A 143 -17.67 6.74 13.52
N LYS A 144 -18.68 7.21 14.26
CA LYS A 144 -19.70 6.36 14.87
C LYS A 144 -20.54 5.64 13.79
N LEU A 145 -20.94 6.37 12.74
CA LEU A 145 -21.65 5.79 11.59
C LEU A 145 -20.86 4.68 10.90
N VAL A 146 -19.54 4.85 10.74
CA VAL A 146 -18.67 3.82 10.14
C VAL A 146 -18.57 2.58 11.04
N ALA A 147 -18.41 2.76 12.36
CA ALA A 147 -18.37 1.65 13.31
C ALA A 147 -19.70 0.88 13.33
N ASP A 148 -20.84 1.59 13.37
CA ASP A 148 -22.17 0.99 13.34
C ASP A 148 -22.43 0.25 12.03
N PHE A 149 -21.97 0.80 10.89
CA PHE A 149 -22.03 0.14 9.60
C PHE A 149 -21.24 -1.17 9.57
N ILE A 150 -20.00 -1.18 10.09
CA ILE A 150 -19.15 -2.38 10.15
C ILE A 150 -19.83 -3.47 11.02
N LEU A 151 -20.36 -3.09 12.18
CA LEU A 151 -21.05 -4.01 13.08
C LEU A 151 -22.35 -4.56 12.47
N SER A 152 -23.12 -3.72 11.78
CA SER A 152 -24.38 -4.14 11.13
C SER A 152 -24.14 -5.10 9.95
N THR A 153 -23.12 -4.82 9.14
CA THR A 153 -22.71 -5.67 8.02
C THR A 153 -22.25 -7.04 8.50
N ALA A 154 -21.45 -7.10 9.57
CA ALA A 154 -21.01 -8.37 10.16
C ALA A 154 -22.15 -9.20 10.77
N ARG A 155 -23.26 -8.57 11.14
CA ARG A 155 -24.49 -9.23 11.62
C ARG A 155 -25.42 -9.68 10.48
N GLY A 156 -25.04 -9.46 9.21
CA GLY A 156 -25.87 -9.77 8.04
C GLY A 156 -27.08 -8.84 7.88
N LYS A 157 -27.14 -7.72 8.61
CA LYS A 157 -28.19 -6.70 8.47
C LYS A 157 -27.59 -5.50 7.76
N VAL A 158 -27.63 -5.51 6.43
CA VAL A 158 -27.26 -4.33 5.62
C VAL A 158 -28.38 -3.30 5.79
N TYR A 159 -28.19 -2.35 6.71
CA TYR A 159 -29.00 -1.14 6.69
C TYR A 159 -28.37 -0.21 5.65
N LEU A 160 -29.08 -0.01 4.54
CA LEU A 160 -28.78 1.09 3.63
C LEU A 160 -28.90 2.39 4.45
N VAL A 161 -27.75 2.98 4.79
CA VAL A 161 -27.72 4.34 5.33
C VAL A 161 -28.14 5.22 4.16
N ASN A 162 -29.42 5.58 4.10
CA ASN A 162 -29.88 6.63 3.20
C ASN A 162 -29.16 7.91 3.61
N LEU A 163 -28.30 8.39 2.72
CA LEU A 163 -27.68 9.71 2.76
C LEU A 163 -28.73 10.80 2.59
#